data_AF-A0A355DN81-F1
#
_entry.id   AF-A0A355DN81-F1
#
_cell.length_a   1.000
_cell.length_b   1.000
_cell.length_c   1.000
_cell.angle_alpha   90.00
_cell.angle_beta   90.00
_cell.angle_gamma   90.00
#
_symmetry.space_group_name_H-M   'P 1'
#
loop_
_entity.id
_entity.type
_entity.pdbx_description
1 polymer ?
#
loop_
_entity_poly.entity_id
_entity_poly.type
_entity_poly.pdbx_seq_one_letter_code
_entity_poly.pdbx_strand_id
1 'polypeptide(L)'
;MNGNAMSNTSRTDWTRVDTMNDEDIDTSDIAPLSEEFFGKAQWRIPESFVTVTVPIDTETFAWFQAQGETAQQQMAAALRIYAEAQKVSKASVQKSA
;
A
#
# COMPACT_ATOMS: atom_id res chain seq x y z
N MET A 1 6.67 -27.87 -6.34
CA MET A 1 5.58 -27.37 -5.48
C MET A 1 5.81 -27.92 -4.09
N ASN A 2 6.19 -27.10 -3.12
CA ASN A 2 6.41 -27.56 -1.73
C ASN A 2 5.27 -27.00 -0.87
N GLY A 3 4.25 -27.83 -0.64
CA GLY A 3 3.07 -27.51 0.16
C GLY A 3 3.29 -27.91 1.61
N ASN A 4 4.12 -27.14 2.32
CA ASN A 4 4.36 -27.33 3.75
C ASN A 4 3.84 -26.07 4.46
N ALA A 5 2.51 -25.93 4.51
CA ALA A 5 1.71 -26.30 5.67
C ALA A 5 1.92 -25.29 6.80
N MET A 6 1.08 -24.25 6.77
CA MET A 6 0.62 -23.49 7.93
C MET A 6 -0.03 -24.45 8.96
N SER A 7 0.75 -25.33 9.58
CA SER A 7 0.27 -26.32 10.55
C SER A 7 0.34 -25.79 11.98
N ASN A 8 0.46 -24.47 12.17
CA ASN A 8 0.37 -23.89 13.50
C ASN A 8 -1.11 -23.73 13.85
N THR A 9 -1.73 -24.82 14.28
CA THR A 9 -3.07 -24.78 14.86
C THR A 9 -2.97 -23.88 16.09
N SER A 10 -3.62 -22.72 16.01
CA SER A 10 -3.60 -21.76 17.10
C SER A 10 -3.98 -22.46 18.40
N ARG A 11 -3.18 -22.25 19.45
CA ARG A 11 -3.48 -22.76 20.81
C ARG A 11 -4.61 -21.98 21.50
N THR A 12 -5.24 -21.07 20.77
CA THR A 12 -6.40 -20.30 21.21
C THR A 12 -7.58 -21.23 21.45
N ASP A 13 -8.20 -21.09 22.63
CA ASP A 13 -9.51 -21.65 22.91
C ASP A 13 -10.58 -20.85 22.14
N TRP A 14 -10.87 -21.30 20.93
CA TRP A 14 -11.83 -20.66 20.04
C TRP A 14 -13.27 -20.79 20.53
N THR A 15 -13.60 -21.89 21.21
CA THR A 15 -14.95 -22.07 21.78
C THR A 15 -15.23 -21.01 22.82
N ARG A 16 -14.26 -20.69 23.68
CA ARG A 16 -14.39 -19.59 24.66
C ARG A 16 -14.61 -18.23 23.99
N VAL A 17 -13.86 -17.92 22.92
CA VAL A 17 -13.97 -16.65 22.19
C VAL A 17 -15.32 -16.54 21.48
N ASP A 18 -15.79 -17.61 20.86
CA ASP A 18 -17.08 -17.64 20.14
C ASP A 18 -18.29 -17.44 21.08
N THR A 19 -18.17 -17.87 22.34
CA THR A 19 -19.22 -17.71 23.36
C THR A 19 -19.11 -16.41 24.18
N MET A 20 -18.07 -15.60 23.96
CA MET A 20 -17.81 -14.40 24.75
C MET A 20 -18.73 -13.25 24.31
N ASN A 21 -19.37 -12.56 25.26
CA ASN A 21 -20.15 -11.36 24.95
C ASN A 21 -19.24 -10.13 24.91
N ASP A 22 -19.71 -9.06 24.28
CA ASP A 22 -18.96 -7.81 24.13
C ASP A 22 -18.58 -7.20 25.49
N GLU A 23 -19.46 -7.33 26.48
CA GLU A 23 -19.27 -6.85 27.86
C GLU A 23 -18.17 -7.60 28.63
N ASP A 24 -17.86 -8.83 28.20
CA ASP A 24 -16.81 -9.66 28.80
C ASP A 24 -15.41 -9.30 28.25
N ILE A 25 -15.33 -8.43 27.24
CA ILE A 25 -14.07 -7.99 26.62
C ILE A 25 -13.43 -6.91 27.50
N ASP A 26 -12.24 -7.19 28.02
CA ASP A 26 -11.43 -6.21 28.73
C ASP A 26 -10.85 -5.19 27.75
N THR A 27 -11.32 -3.94 27.82
CA THR A 27 -10.80 -2.81 27.05
C THR A 27 -10.10 -1.78 27.94
N SER A 28 -9.71 -2.14 29.16
CA SER A 28 -9.12 -1.20 30.13
C SER A 28 -7.80 -0.57 29.65
N ASP A 29 -7.13 -1.23 28.72
CA ASP A 29 -5.90 -0.79 28.08
C ASP A 29 -6.13 0.16 26.88
N ILE A 30 -7.35 0.19 26.32
CA ILE A 30 -7.68 0.96 25.11
C ILE A 30 -8.84 1.90 25.42
N ALA A 31 -8.51 3.14 25.82
CA ALA A 31 -9.51 4.17 26.05
C ALA A 31 -10.32 4.49 24.77
N PRO A 32 -11.64 4.79 24.90
CA PRO A 32 -12.45 5.21 23.76
C PRO A 32 -11.88 6.46 23.08
N LEU A 33 -11.88 6.45 21.74
CA LEU A 33 -11.44 7.59 20.94
C LEU A 33 -12.56 8.64 20.87
N SER A 34 -12.19 9.93 20.95
CA SER A 34 -13.15 11.05 20.95
C SER A 34 -13.68 11.37 19.55
N GLU A 35 -14.83 12.05 19.48
CA GLU A 35 -15.35 12.57 18.20
C GLU A 35 -14.36 13.54 17.52
N GLU A 36 -13.59 14.31 18.29
CA GLU A 36 -12.55 15.19 17.76
C GLU A 36 -11.42 14.42 17.07
N PHE A 37 -11.08 13.23 17.56
CA PHE A 37 -10.11 12.34 16.92
C PHE A 37 -10.61 11.91 15.54
N PHE A 38 -11.85 11.43 15.47
CA PHE A 38 -12.46 11.00 14.21
C PHE A 38 -12.72 12.17 13.25
N GLY A 39 -13.04 13.36 13.77
CA GLY A 39 -13.21 14.57 12.95
C GLY A 39 -11.92 15.03 12.24
N LYS A 40 -10.75 14.68 12.77
CA LYS A 40 -9.44 14.94 12.15
C LYS A 40 -8.92 13.76 11.34
N ALA A 41 -9.55 12.59 11.44
CA ALA A 41 -9.10 11.39 10.76
C ALA A 41 -9.25 11.56 9.25
N GLN A 42 -8.15 11.34 8.51
CA GLN A 42 -8.17 11.34 7.06
C GLN A 42 -8.23 9.91 6.55
N TRP A 43 -9.26 9.59 5.78
CA TRP A 43 -9.33 8.32 5.08
C TRP A 43 -8.32 8.32 3.93
N ARG A 44 -7.37 7.38 3.96
CA ARG A 44 -6.34 7.22 2.92
C ARG A 44 -6.59 5.89 2.23
N ILE A 45 -7.17 5.95 1.02
CA ILE A 45 -7.20 4.79 0.14
C ILE A 45 -5.81 4.66 -0.49
N PRO A 46 -5.18 3.48 -0.47
CA PRO A 46 -4.00 3.23 -1.29
C PRO A 46 -4.33 3.56 -2.75
N GLU A 47 -3.46 4.33 -3.43
CA GLU A 47 -3.64 4.58 -4.86
C GLU A 47 -3.73 3.25 -5.61
N SER A 48 -4.76 3.10 -6.45
CA SER A 48 -4.94 1.89 -7.25
C SER A 48 -3.83 1.81 -8.29
N PHE A 49 -2.95 0.82 -8.16
CA PHE A 49 -1.94 0.53 -9.17
C PHE A 49 -2.58 -0.23 -10.34
N VAL A 50 -2.21 0.14 -11.55
CA VAL A 50 -2.60 -0.58 -12.78
C VAL A 50 -1.38 -1.31 -13.31
N THR A 51 -1.51 -2.60 -13.56
CA THR A 51 -0.47 -3.39 -14.24
C THR A 51 -0.61 -3.18 -15.75
N VAL A 52 0.45 -2.64 -16.37
CA VAL A 52 0.53 -2.42 -17.82
C VAL A 52 1.81 -3.04 -18.37
N THR A 53 1.77 -3.55 -19.59
CA THR A 53 2.97 -4.00 -20.31
C THR A 53 3.52 -2.85 -21.14
N VAL A 54 4.75 -2.42 -20.83
CA VAL A 54 5.44 -1.35 -21.56
C VAL A 54 6.70 -1.95 -22.20
N PRO A 55 6.91 -1.78 -23.52
CA PRO A 55 8.17 -2.15 -24.14
C PRO A 55 9.28 -1.18 -23.70
N ILE A 56 10.40 -1.73 -23.25
CA ILE A 56 11.58 -1.00 -22.79
C ILE A 56 12.80 -1.60 -23.50
N ASP A 57 13.81 -0.78 -23.79
CA ASP A 57 15.06 -1.28 -24.34
C ASP A 57 15.80 -2.19 -23.33
N THR A 58 16.69 -3.04 -23.85
CA THR A 58 17.36 -4.05 -23.05
C THR A 58 18.33 -3.45 -22.03
N GLU A 59 18.99 -2.34 -22.36
CA GLU A 59 20.00 -1.71 -21.51
C GLU A 59 19.36 -1.03 -20.30
N THR A 60 18.31 -0.25 -20.52
CA THR A 60 17.53 0.41 -19.47
C THR A 60 16.91 -0.62 -18.54
N PHE A 61 16.36 -1.71 -19.08
CA PHE A 61 15.79 -2.77 -18.24
C PHE A 61 16.85 -3.50 -17.41
N ALA A 62 18.02 -3.77 -17.99
CA ALA A 62 19.14 -4.38 -17.27
C ALA A 62 19.65 -3.49 -16.13
N TRP A 63 19.71 -2.16 -16.35
CA TRP A 63 20.09 -1.20 -15.31
C TRP A 63 19.11 -1.18 -14.13
N PHE A 64 17.80 -1.26 -14.39
CA PHE A 64 16.80 -1.39 -13.31
C PHE A 64 16.93 -2.73 -12.59
N GLN A 65 17.07 -3.84 -13.30
CA GLN A 65 17.25 -5.16 -12.67
C GLN A 65 18.49 -5.23 -11.77
N ALA A 66 19.58 -4.54 -12.13
CA ALA A 66 20.79 -4.49 -11.32
C ALA A 66 20.58 -3.88 -9.92
N GLN A 67 19.47 -3.15 -9.71
CA GLN A 67 19.12 -2.54 -8.43
C GLN A 67 18.43 -3.53 -7.46
N GLY A 68 18.12 -4.75 -7.90
CA GLY A 68 17.63 -5.84 -7.06
C GLY A 68 16.12 -5.79 -6.80
N GLU A 69 15.70 -6.15 -5.59
CA GLU A 69 14.27 -6.35 -5.23
C GLU A 69 13.40 -5.08 -5.39
N THR A 70 14.01 -3.90 -5.45
CA THR A 70 13.32 -2.61 -5.58
C THR A 70 13.21 -2.12 -7.02
N ALA A 71 13.73 -2.86 -8.00
CA ALA A 71 13.76 -2.47 -9.42
C ALA A 71 12.39 -2.01 -9.95
N GLN A 72 11.32 -2.76 -9.66
CA GLN A 72 9.97 -2.43 -10.10
C GLN A 72 9.45 -1.13 -9.45
N GLN A 73 9.75 -0.92 -8.17
CA GLN A 73 9.32 0.30 -7.45
C GLN A 73 10.05 1.53 -7.97
N GLN A 74 11.35 1.41 -8.26
CA GLN A 74 12.14 2.49 -8.85
C GLN A 74 11.68 2.83 -10.26
N MET A 75 11.34 1.82 -11.07
CA MET A 75 10.78 2.04 -12.40
C MET A 75 9.43 2.78 -12.33
N ALA A 76 8.55 2.40 -11.41
CA ALA A 76 7.30 3.11 -11.17
C ALA A 76 7.52 4.57 -10.71
N ALA A 77 8.48 4.81 -9.83
CA ALA A 77 8.85 6.15 -9.37
C ALA A 77 9.39 7.02 -10.51
N ALA A 78 10.26 6.47 -11.36
CA ALA A 78 10.81 7.18 -12.51
C ALA A 78 9.71 7.62 -13.50
N LEU A 79 8.75 6.72 -13.79
CA LEU A 79 7.59 7.03 -14.62
C LEU A 79 6.72 8.14 -14.01
N ARG A 80 6.51 8.13 -12.69
CA ARG A 80 5.76 9.16 -11.98
C ARG A 80 6.44 10.53 -12.09
N ILE A 81 7.74 10.60 -11.81
CA ILE A 81 8.52 11.84 -11.89
C ILE A 81 8.46 12.42 -13.31
N TYR A 82 8.64 11.58 -14.33
CA TYR A 82 8.54 12.00 -15.73
C TYR A 82 7.14 12.56 -16.05
N ALA A 83 6.09 11.86 -15.65
CA ALA A 83 4.72 12.30 -15.89
C ALA A 83 4.40 13.63 -15.18
N GLU A 84 4.87 13.82 -13.95
CA GLU A 84 4.69 15.07 -13.19
C GLU A 84 5.43 16.24 -13.86
N ALA A 85 6.68 16.05 -14.25
CA ALA A 85 7.46 17.07 -14.97
C ALA A 85 6.77 17.52 -16.27
N GLN A 86 6.19 16.57 -17.03
CA GLN A 86 5.47 16.87 -18.26
C GLN A 86 4.14 17.60 -18.02
N LYS A 87 3.41 17.27 -16.95
CA LYS A 87 2.19 17.98 -16.55
C LYS A 87 2.47 19.43 -16.18
N VAL A 88 3.54 19.68 -15.42
CA VAL A 88 3.96 21.04 -15.02
C VAL A 88 4.36 21.86 -16.24
N SER A 89 5.11 21.27 -17.18
CA SER A 89 5.46 21.94 -18.44
C SER A 89 4.23 22.35 -19.25
N LYS A 90 3.26 21.45 -19.44
CA LYS A 90 2.02 21.77 -20.16
C LYS A 90 1.18 22.85 -19.48
N ALA A 91 1.12 22.86 -18.14
CA ALA A 91 0.42 23.90 -17.38
C ALA A 91 1.07 25.29 -17.53
N SER A 92 2.40 25.36 -17.67
CA SER A 92 3.10 26.63 -17.92
C SER A 92 2.88 27.18 -19.33
N VAL A 93 2.66 26.33 -20.33
CA VAL A 93 2.39 26.74 -21.72
C VAL A 93 0.96 27.28 -21.89
N GLN A 94 -0.02 26.76 -21.16
CA GLN A 94 -1.42 27.23 -21.25
C GLN A 94 -1.71 28.52 -20.48
N LYS A 95 -0.84 28.93 -19.54
CA LYS A 95 -1.03 30.15 -18.74
C LYS A 95 -0.46 31.42 -19.42
N SER A 96 0.14 31.26 -20.59
CA SER A 96 0.79 32.34 -21.36
C SER A 96 0.12 32.63 -22.71
N ALA A 97 -1.09 32.10 -22.93
CA ALA A 97 -1.92 32.35 -24.10
C ALA A 97 -3.20 33.11 -23.73
#